data_AF-A0A4R0D2C6-F1
#
_entry.id   AF-A0A4R0D2C6-F1
#
_cell.length_a   1.000
_cell.length_b   1.000
_cell.length_c   1.000
_cell.angle_alpha   90.00
_cell.angle_beta   90.00
_cell.angle_gamma   90.00
#
_symmetry.space_group_name_H-M   'P 1'
#
loop_
_entity.id
_entity.type
_entity.pdbx_description
1 polymer ?
#
loop_
_entity_poly.entity_id
_entity_poly.type
_entity_poly.pdbx_seq_one_letter_code
_entity_poly.pdbx_strand_id
1 'polypeptide(L)'
;PMDLDYRWRFNFSETLNVIHMQLFETGKQIFDATMRFRLNPITFPSQQHHYALRHSLEPFKMMASIYIQAFQLWWKKVPFYRHPKKNKD
;
A
#
# COMPACT_ATOMS: atom_id res chain seq x y z
N PRO A 1 13.43 -5.34 -16.28
CA PRO A 1 12.69 -4.30 -15.52
C PRO A 1 11.35 -4.73 -14.87
N MET A 2 11.05 -6.03 -14.77
CA MET A 2 9.94 -6.54 -13.92
C MET A 2 10.33 -7.84 -13.20
N ASP A 3 11.62 -8.18 -13.17
CA ASP A 3 12.13 -9.37 -12.48
C ASP A 3 12.49 -8.99 -11.05
N LEU A 4 11.46 -8.86 -10.22
CA LEU A 4 11.58 -8.47 -8.82
C LEU A 4 11.23 -9.66 -7.93
N ASP A 5 12.10 -9.95 -6.97
CA ASP A 5 11.84 -10.89 -5.90
C ASP A 5 11.13 -10.18 -4.74
N TYR A 6 9.86 -10.54 -4.53
CA TYR A 6 9.01 -10.00 -3.49
C TYR A 6 9.07 -10.89 -2.25
N ARG A 7 9.59 -10.34 -1.16
CA ARG A 7 9.63 -11.05 0.13
C ARG A 7 8.67 -10.41 1.10
N TRP A 8 7.71 -11.21 1.56
CA TRP A 8 6.72 -10.80 2.53
C TRP A 8 6.96 -11.51 3.85
N ARG A 9 6.94 -10.75 4.94
CA ARG A 9 7.00 -11.26 6.30
C ARG A 9 5.82 -10.73 7.09
N PHE A 10 5.08 -11.63 7.69
CA PHE A 10 3.93 -11.33 8.52
C PHE A 10 4.23 -11.78 9.94
N ASN A 11 4.09 -10.87 10.89
CA ASN A 11 4.19 -11.17 12.31
C ASN A 11 2.90 -10.69 12.97
N PHE A 12 2.14 -11.63 13.54
CA PHE A 12 0.92 -11.35 14.25
C PHE A 12 1.12 -11.71 15.72
N SER A 13 0.79 -10.77 16.60
CA SER A 13 0.87 -10.92 18.04
C SER A 13 -0.35 -10.23 18.65
N GLU A 14 -0.70 -10.61 19.88
CA GLU A 14 -1.80 -9.99 20.62
C GLU A 14 -1.61 -8.48 20.83
N THR A 15 -0.35 -8.02 20.85
CA THR A 15 -0.02 -6.62 21.19
C THR A 15 0.42 -5.77 20.00
N LEU A 16 1.02 -6.37 18.98
CA LEU A 16 1.55 -5.64 17.82
C LEU A 16 1.60 -6.55 16.59
N ASN A 17 0.98 -6.09 15.51
CA ASN A 17 1.03 -6.75 14.22
C ASN A 17 1.99 -6.00 13.30
N VAL A 18 2.77 -6.74 12.53
CA VAL A 18 3.78 -6.21 11.63
C VAL A 18 3.67 -6.91 10.28
N ILE A 19 3.55 -6.11 9.22
CA ILE A 19 3.67 -6.56 7.84
C ILE A 19 4.92 -5.89 7.28
N HIS A 20 5.86 -6.69 6.80
CA HIS A 20 7.09 -6.21 6.20
C HIS A 20 7.19 -6.74 4.76
N MET A 21 7.37 -5.81 3.83
CA MET A 21 7.52 -6.05 2.41
C MET A 21 8.92 -5.61 1.99
N GLN A 22 9.64 -6.48 1.29
CA GLN A 22 10.94 -6.16 0.69
C GLN A 22 10.89 -6.54 -0.79
N LEU A 23 11.47 -5.69 -1.63
CA LEU A 23 11.67 -5.95 -3.06
C LEU A 23 13.17 -6.05 -3.33
N PHE A 24 13.57 -7.11 -4.02
CA PHE A 24 14.93 -7.35 -4.46
C PHE A 24 15.00 -7.37 -5.99
N GLU A 25 16.03 -6.74 -6.57
CA GLU A 25 16.37 -6.85 -7.99
C GLU A 25 17.79 -7.42 -8.07
N THR A 26 17.97 -8.55 -8.78
CA THR A 26 19.28 -9.24 -8.90
C THR A 26 19.98 -9.52 -7.56
N GLY A 27 19.19 -9.83 -6.51
CA GLY A 27 19.70 -10.09 -5.17
C GLY A 27 20.00 -8.86 -4.31
N LYS A 28 19.87 -7.63 -4.86
CA LYS A 28 20.00 -6.38 -4.11
C LYS A 28 18.64 -5.87 -3.66
N GLN A 29 18.49 -5.52 -2.37
CA GLN A 29 17.27 -4.87 -1.88
C GLN A 29 17.15 -3.46 -2.47
N ILE A 30 16.05 -3.19 -3.16
CA ILE A 30 15.78 -1.89 -3.78
C ILE A 30 14.67 -1.09 -3.08
N PHE A 31 13.83 -1.77 -2.30
CA PHE A 31 12.74 -1.14 -1.57
C PHE A 31 12.35 -1.97 -0.35
N ASP A 32 11.97 -1.30 0.72
CA ASP A 32 11.33 -1.89 1.89
C ASP A 32 10.17 -1.02 2.40
N ALA A 33 9.14 -1.69 2.90
CA ALA A 33 8.02 -1.04 3.57
C ALA A 33 7.60 -1.87 4.78
N THR A 34 7.45 -1.21 5.93
CA THR A 34 7.01 -1.84 7.18
C THR A 34 5.75 -1.17 7.68
N MET A 35 4.66 -1.92 7.80
CA MET A 35 3.44 -1.50 8.47
C MET A 35 3.39 -2.13 9.86
N ARG A 36 3.31 -1.30 10.90
CA ARG A 36 3.09 -1.73 12.28
C ARG A 36 1.73 -1.21 12.75
N PHE A 37 0.89 -2.09 13.27
CA PHE A 37 -0.46 -1.73 13.70
C PHE A 37 -0.92 -2.55 14.90
N ARG A 38 -1.87 -2.00 15.64
CA ARG A 38 -2.60 -2.70 16.71
C ARG A 38 -4.05 -2.84 16.30
N LEU A 39 -4.64 -3.98 16.62
CA LEU A 39 -6.07 -4.17 16.44
C LEU A 39 -6.78 -3.62 17.67
N ASN A 40 -7.66 -2.63 17.46
CA ASN A 40 -8.53 -2.12 18.50
C ASN A 40 -9.92 -2.74 18.28
N PRO A 41 -10.36 -3.68 19.13
CA PRO A 41 -11.68 -4.28 18.99
C PRO A 41 -12.75 -3.23 19.24
N ILE A 42 -13.79 -3.25 18.41
CA ILE A 42 -15.02 -2.48 18.65
C ILE A 42 -15.84 -3.31 19.63
N THR A 43 -15.92 -2.85 20.89
CA THR A 43 -16.64 -3.57 21.95
C THR A 43 -18.05 -3.04 22.17
N PHE A 44 -18.34 -1.81 21.73
CA PHE A 44 -19.65 -1.17 21.88
C PHE A 44 -20.20 -0.63 20.55
N PRO A 45 -21.52 -0.71 20.30
CA PRO A 45 -22.13 -0.18 19.08
C PRO A 45 -21.90 1.33 18.87
N SER A 46 -21.80 2.11 19.95
CA SER A 46 -21.54 3.56 19.88
C SER A 46 -20.16 3.87 19.28
N GLN A 47 -19.15 3.03 19.52
CA GLN A 47 -17.82 3.16 18.94
C GLN A 47 -17.85 2.93 17.42
N GLN A 48 -18.65 1.97 16.96
CA GLN A 48 -18.83 1.71 15.54
C GLN A 48 -19.44 2.91 14.81
N HIS A 49 -20.50 3.51 15.38
CA HIS A 49 -21.14 4.68 14.80
C HIS A 49 -20.19 5.88 14.77
N HIS A 50 -19.47 6.13 15.87
CA HIS A 50 -18.47 7.20 15.92
C HIS A 50 -17.34 6.99 14.90
N TYR A 51 -16.83 5.75 14.77
CA TYR A 51 -15.83 5.40 13.77
C TYR A 51 -16.33 5.66 12.35
N ALA A 52 -17.55 5.22 12.02
CA ALA A 52 -18.14 5.40 10.70
C ALA A 52 -18.29 6.88 10.34
N LEU A 53 -18.76 7.71 11.27
CA LEU A 53 -18.87 9.15 11.07
C LEU A 53 -17.50 9.81 10.89
N ARG A 54 -16.54 9.49 11.77
CA ARG A 54 -15.20 10.07 11.77
C ARG A 54 -14.40 9.74 10.50
N HIS A 55 -14.53 8.51 10.00
CA HIS A 55 -13.77 8.03 8.84
C HIS A 55 -14.56 8.07 7.53
N SER A 56 -15.76 8.66 7.52
CA SER A 56 -16.57 8.83 6.31
C SER A 56 -15.84 9.57 5.18
N LEU A 57 -14.90 10.47 5.54
CA LEU A 57 -14.11 11.26 4.59
C LEU A 57 -12.80 10.59 4.14
N GLU A 58 -12.34 9.53 4.81
CA GLU A 58 -11.08 8.86 4.46
C GLU A 58 -11.05 8.28 3.04
N PRO A 59 -12.14 7.67 2.50
CA PRO A 59 -12.16 7.18 1.12
C PRO A 59 -11.91 8.31 0.11
N PHE A 60 -12.49 9.49 0.32
CA PHE A 60 -12.28 10.64 -0.55
C PHE A 60 -10.83 11.12 -0.52
N LYS A 61 -10.22 11.16 0.67
CA LYS A 61 -8.80 11.49 0.83
C LYS A 61 -7.90 10.49 0.11
N MET A 62 -8.18 9.19 0.23
CA MET A 62 -7.47 8.13 -0.48
C MET A 62 -7.56 8.34 -2.00
N MET A 63 -8.77 8.52 -2.53
CA MET A 63 -8.98 8.77 -3.96
C MET A 63 -8.22 10.01 -4.44
N ALA A 64 -8.39 11.15 -3.75
CA ALA A 64 -7.70 12.39 -4.10
C ALA A 64 -6.17 12.21 -4.11
N SER A 65 -5.62 11.49 -3.13
CA SER A 65 -4.17 11.21 -3.06
C SER A 65 -3.68 10.39 -4.27
N ILE A 66 -4.45 9.39 -4.71
CA ILE A 66 -4.12 8.59 -5.90
C ILE A 66 -4.07 9.49 -7.14
N TYR A 67 -5.07 10.35 -7.34
CA TYR A 67 -5.12 11.23 -8.51
C TYR A 67 -4.05 12.33 -8.48
N ILE A 68 -3.72 12.86 -7.31
CA ILE A 68 -2.60 13.82 -7.17
C ILE A 68 -1.29 13.15 -7.58
N GLN A 69 -1.02 11.93 -7.12
CA GLN A 69 0.19 11.19 -7.52
C GLN A 69 0.20 10.89 -9.03
N ALA A 70 -0.94 10.47 -9.60
CA ALA A 70 -1.06 10.25 -11.04
C ALA A 70 -0.81 11.54 -11.85
N PHE A 71 -1.35 12.67 -11.40
CA PHE A 71 -1.11 13.98 -12.01
C PHE A 71 0.36 14.40 -11.91
N GLN A 72 1.02 14.15 -10.77
CA GLN A 72 2.46 14.41 -10.61
C GLN A 72 3.30 13.57 -11.59
N LEU A 73 2.95 12.30 -11.81
CA LEU A 73 3.63 11.44 -12.80
C LEU A 73 3.41 11.95 -14.23
N TRP A 74 2.18 12.37 -14.55
CA TRP A 74 1.84 12.97 -15.84
C TRP A 74 2.62 14.25 -16.10
N TRP A 75 2.69 15.15 -15.11
CA TRP A 75 3.48 16.38 -15.19
C TRP A 75 4.96 16.10 -15.42
N LYS A 76 5.51 15.06 -14.77
CA LYS A 76 6.89 14.60 -14.96
C LYS A 76 7.12 13.84 -16.27
N LYS A 77 6.09 13.67 -17.12
CA LYS A 77 6.14 12.91 -18.39
C LYS A 77 6.77 11.52 -18.22
N VAL A 78 6.48 10.83 -17.11
CA VAL A 78 7.05 9.51 -16.82
C VAL A 78 6.58 8.51 -17.90
N PRO A 79 7.50 7.78 -18.56
CA PRO A 79 7.12 6.84 -19.61
C PRO A 79 6.35 5.65 -19.04
N PHE A 80 5.43 5.11 -19.84
CA PHE A 80 4.69 3.90 -19.50
C PHE A 80 5.49 2.65 -19.87
N TYR A 81 5.86 1.85 -18.88
CA TYR A 81 6.54 0.57 -19.09
C TYR A 81 5.51 -0.55 -19.27
N ARG A 82 5.35 -1.03 -20.51
CA ARG A 82 4.48 -2.16 -20.83
C ARG A 82 4.98 -3.45 -20.17
N HIS A 83 4.04 -4.30 -19.75
CA HIS A 83 4.38 -5.61 -19.20
C HIS A 83 5.07 -6.48 -20.27
N PRO A 84 6.24 -7.08 -19.97
CA PRO A 84 7.09 -7.74 -20.98
C PRO A 84 6.38 -8.90 -21.70
N LYS A 85 5.49 -9.63 -21.01
CA LYS A 85 4.71 -10.74 -21.60
C LYS A 85 3.59 -10.32 -22.56
N LYS A 86 3.32 -9.01 -22.72
CA LYS A 86 2.27 -8.49 -23.61
C LYS A 86 2.82 -7.73 -24.81
N ASN A 87 4.11 -7.85 -25.09
CA ASN A 87 4.65 -7.47 -26.40
C ASN A 87 4.13 -8.48 -27.43
N LYS A 88 2.98 -8.16 -28.03
CA LYS A 88 2.72 -8.56 -29.41
C LYS A 88 3.36 -7.47 -30.27
N ASP A 89 4.28 -7.89 -31.12
CA ASP A 89 4.56 -7.14 -32.35
C ASP A 89 3.25 -6.86 -33.11
#